data_AF-A0A1H4I9M3-F1
#
_entry.id   AF-A0A1H4I9M3-F1
#
_cell.length_a   1.000
_cell.length_b   1.000
_cell.length_c   1.000
_cell.angle_alpha   90.00
_cell.angle_beta   90.00
_cell.angle_gamma   90.00
#
_symmetry.space_group_name_H-M   'P 1'
#
loop_
_entity.id
_entity.type
_entity.pdbx_description
1 polymer ?
#
loop_
_entity_poly.entity_id
_entity_poly.type
_entity_poly.pdbx_seq_one_letter_code
_entity_poly.pdbx_strand_id
1 'polypeptide(L)'
;MSAESRIEDFILAPSDPAWGDERNREEYYRAMSVGYYWAAPAALVGSLIAAAEGARITSMAVLLLLLATQLATYRYCSRHDVPLASITSAFLTPKRKAVMAAILIPYLAVWCALQLDRDPSTLAGAAVGGLLGAGIAAGAVFLAARTERRRDAAAAADDDVFE
;
A
#
# COMPACT_ATOMS: atom_id res chain seq x y z
N MET A 1 -24.53 -2.48 -12.30
CA MET A 1 -23.79 -2.35 -11.02
C MET A 1 -22.81 -3.53 -10.92
N SER A 2 -21.50 -3.29 -10.81
CA SER A 2 -20.50 -4.37 -10.80
C SER A 2 -20.46 -5.05 -9.43
N ALA A 3 -19.82 -6.23 -9.32
CA ALA A 3 -19.59 -6.85 -8.01
C ALA A 3 -18.73 -5.95 -7.10
N GLU A 4 -17.82 -5.19 -7.69
CA GLU A 4 -16.92 -4.29 -6.97
C GLU A 4 -17.64 -3.06 -6.44
N SER A 5 -18.55 -2.46 -7.22
CA SER A 5 -19.34 -1.33 -6.73
C SER A 5 -20.25 -1.74 -5.58
N ARG A 6 -20.79 -2.97 -5.59
CA ARG A 6 -21.56 -3.51 -4.46
C ARG A 6 -20.73 -3.69 -3.19
N ILE A 7 -19.48 -4.12 -3.32
CA ILE A 7 -18.56 -4.25 -2.18
C ILE A 7 -18.20 -2.88 -1.64
N GLU A 8 -17.94 -1.91 -2.52
CA GLU A 8 -17.66 -0.53 -2.13
C GLU A 8 -18.86 0.12 -1.42
N ASP A 9 -20.06 -0.03 -1.97
CA ASP A 9 -21.30 0.44 -1.33
C ASP A 9 -21.53 -0.22 0.02
N PHE A 10 -21.18 -1.50 0.18
CA PHE A 10 -21.28 -2.19 1.46
C PHE A 10 -20.26 -1.69 2.49
N ILE A 11 -19.02 -1.43 2.07
CA ILE A 11 -17.94 -0.99 2.97
C ILE A 11 -18.12 0.49 3.35
N LEU A 12 -18.45 1.33 2.39
CA LEU A 12 -18.54 2.78 2.56
C LEU A 12 -19.93 3.25 3.01
N ALA A 13 -20.95 2.42 2.77
CA ALA A 13 -22.35 2.66 3.13
C ALA A 13 -22.79 4.11 2.85
N PRO A 14 -22.56 4.68 1.65
CA PRO A 14 -22.57 6.12 1.43
C PRO A 14 -23.94 6.79 1.64
N SER A 15 -25.03 6.03 1.56
CA SER A 15 -26.41 6.47 1.75
C SER A 15 -27.03 6.00 3.07
N ASP A 16 -26.23 5.45 4.00
CA ASP A 16 -26.74 4.94 5.27
C ASP A 16 -27.24 6.10 6.16
N PRO A 17 -28.51 6.10 6.58
CA PRO A 17 -29.05 7.14 7.46
C PRO A 17 -28.36 7.19 8.83
N ALA A 18 -27.63 6.14 9.25
CA ALA A 18 -26.84 6.14 10.47
C ALA A 18 -25.71 7.18 10.49
N TRP A 19 -25.23 7.63 9.32
CA TRP A 19 -24.26 8.73 9.26
C TRP A 19 -24.85 10.03 9.81
N GLY A 20 -26.15 10.27 9.57
CA GLY A 20 -26.85 11.49 9.91
C GLY A 20 -26.29 12.69 9.16
N ASP A 21 -25.15 13.21 9.62
CA ASP A 21 -24.40 14.34 9.05
C ASP A 21 -23.14 13.84 8.32
N GLU A 22 -22.89 14.41 7.15
CA GLU A 22 -21.68 14.19 6.36
C GLU A 22 -20.39 14.46 7.17
N ARG A 23 -20.43 15.43 8.08
CA ARG A 23 -19.31 15.72 8.98
C ARG A 23 -18.95 14.53 9.88
N ASN A 24 -19.95 13.79 10.38
CA ASN A 24 -19.71 12.63 11.25
C ASN A 24 -19.05 11.49 10.46
N ARG A 25 -19.44 11.34 9.20
CA ARG A 25 -18.84 10.38 8.27
C ARG A 25 -17.36 10.71 8.02
N GLU A 26 -17.04 11.98 7.77
CA GLU A 26 -15.65 12.42 7.60
C GLU A 26 -14.81 12.15 8.86
N GLU A 27 -15.31 12.52 10.04
CA GLU A 27 -14.58 12.34 11.30
C GLU A 27 -14.38 10.85 11.62
N TYR A 28 -15.37 10.00 11.34
CA TYR A 28 -15.24 8.55 11.48
C TYR A 28 -14.13 8.01 10.56
N TYR A 29 -14.12 8.39 9.28
CA TYR A 29 -13.06 7.95 8.35
C TYR A 29 -11.68 8.48 8.74
N ARG A 30 -11.60 9.70 9.29
CA ARG A 30 -10.37 10.25 9.85
C ARG A 30 -9.88 9.42 11.05
N ALA A 31 -10.78 9.08 11.99
CA ALA A 31 -10.46 8.24 13.14
C ALA A 31 -10.04 6.82 12.71
N MET A 32 -10.75 6.21 11.76
CA MET A 32 -10.39 4.90 11.20
C MET A 32 -9.02 4.94 10.55
N SER A 33 -8.66 6.01 9.83
CA SER A 33 -7.34 6.17 9.24
C SER A 33 -6.23 6.20 10.30
N VAL A 34 -6.46 6.87 11.43
CA VAL A 34 -5.54 6.85 12.58
C VAL A 34 -5.45 5.45 13.19
N GLY A 35 -6.56 4.72 13.31
CA GLY A 35 -6.57 3.33 13.78
C GLY A 35 -5.78 2.39 12.86
N TYR A 36 -6.03 2.46 11.55
CA TYR A 36 -5.32 1.68 10.54
C TYR A 36 -3.82 1.99 10.50
N TYR A 37 -3.42 3.23 10.78
CA TYR A 37 -2.01 3.59 10.89
C TYR A 37 -1.29 2.76 11.96
N TRP A 38 -1.94 2.46 13.09
CA TRP A 38 -1.39 1.62 14.16
C TRP A 38 -1.54 0.11 13.90
N ALA A 39 -2.52 -0.30 13.09
CA ALA A 39 -2.71 -1.70 12.74
C ALA A 39 -1.51 -2.28 11.96
N ALA A 40 -0.91 -1.49 11.05
CA ALA A 40 0.25 -1.92 10.28
C ALA A 40 1.48 -2.27 11.17
N PRO A 41 2.00 -1.38 12.04
CA PRO A 41 3.13 -1.72 12.91
C PRO A 41 2.79 -2.83 13.90
N ALA A 42 1.55 -2.91 14.41
CA ALA A 42 1.12 -4.03 15.26
C ALA A 42 1.17 -5.37 14.51
N ALA A 43 0.71 -5.40 13.27
CA ALA A 43 0.79 -6.59 12.41
C ALA A 43 2.24 -6.98 12.09
N LEU A 44 3.12 -6.01 11.84
CA LEU A 44 4.56 -6.26 11.67
C LEU A 44 5.17 -6.92 12.92
N VAL A 45 4.86 -6.42 14.12
CA VAL A 45 5.30 -7.06 15.37
C VAL A 45 4.76 -8.48 15.48
N GLY A 46 3.48 -8.70 15.19
CA GLY A 46 2.88 -10.04 15.18
C GLY A 46 3.55 -10.99 14.17
N SER A 47 3.95 -10.48 13.00
CA SER A 47 4.69 -11.25 12.00
C SER A 47 6.07 -11.69 12.51
N LEU A 48 6.78 -10.84 13.27
CA LEU A 48 8.06 -11.21 13.88
C LEU A 48 7.90 -12.27 14.97
N ILE A 49 6.85 -12.15 15.80
CA ILE A 49 6.54 -13.16 16.82
C ILE A 49 6.27 -14.51 16.13
N ALA A 50 5.42 -14.52 15.10
CA ALA A 50 5.15 -15.73 14.33
C ALA A 50 6.42 -16.32 13.69
N ALA A 51 7.32 -15.47 13.16
CA ALA A 51 8.60 -15.93 12.61
C ALA A 51 9.48 -16.56 13.69
N ALA A 52 9.58 -15.94 14.87
CA ALA A 52 10.38 -16.43 15.98
C ALA A 52 9.87 -17.77 16.53
N GLU A 53 8.56 -18.02 16.48
CA GLU A 53 7.95 -19.31 16.83
C GLU A 53 8.08 -20.38 15.72
N GLY A 54 8.70 -20.04 14.59
CA GLY A 54 8.86 -20.93 13.44
C GLY A 54 7.61 -21.05 12.56
N ALA A 55 6.56 -20.25 12.80
CA ALA A 55 5.37 -20.17 11.96
C ALA A 55 5.62 -19.36 10.67
N ARG A 56 6.51 -19.90 9.82
CA ARG A 56 7.06 -19.19 8.64
C ARG A 56 5.96 -18.70 7.68
N ILE A 57 4.95 -19.54 7.43
CA ILE A 57 3.83 -19.25 6.52
C ILE A 57 2.96 -18.12 7.08
N THR A 58 2.58 -18.18 8.35
CA THR A 58 1.77 -17.15 9.01
C THR A 58 2.49 -15.81 9.00
N SER A 59 3.79 -15.82 9.33
CA SER A 59 4.60 -14.61 9.30
C SER A 59 4.65 -13.97 7.91
N MET A 60 4.82 -14.77 6.86
CA MET A 60 4.77 -14.31 5.46
C MET A 60 3.37 -13.81 5.06
N ALA A 61 2.31 -14.53 5.45
CA ALA A 61 0.93 -14.18 5.12
C ALA A 61 0.57 -12.78 5.62
N VAL A 62 1.05 -12.38 6.80
CA VAL A 62 0.85 -11.01 7.32
C VAL A 62 1.44 -9.96 6.38
N LEU A 63 2.67 -10.17 5.89
CA LEU A 63 3.31 -9.25 4.94
C LEU A 63 2.54 -9.15 3.62
N LEU A 64 2.08 -10.29 3.11
CA LEU A 64 1.28 -10.35 1.89
C LEU A 64 -0.08 -9.68 2.05
N LEU A 65 -0.72 -9.82 3.22
CA LEU A 65 -1.99 -9.15 3.52
C LEU A 65 -1.81 -7.64 3.64
N LEU A 66 -0.72 -7.17 4.27
CA LEU A 66 -0.39 -5.74 4.29
C LEU A 66 -0.12 -5.19 2.89
N LEU A 67 0.50 -5.98 2.00
CA LEU A 67 0.64 -5.58 0.60
C LEU A 67 -0.72 -5.55 -0.11
N ALA A 68 -1.59 -6.54 0.15
CA ALA A 68 -2.91 -6.62 -0.45
C ALA A 68 -3.79 -5.41 -0.09
N THR A 69 -3.70 -4.89 1.15
CA THR A 69 -4.43 -3.67 1.52
C THR A 69 -3.94 -2.45 0.76
N GLN A 70 -2.63 -2.29 0.56
CA GLN A 70 -2.08 -1.20 -0.25
C GLN A 70 -2.50 -1.32 -1.72
N LEU A 71 -2.50 -2.53 -2.27
CA LEU A 71 -2.96 -2.77 -3.63
C LEU A 71 -4.45 -2.48 -3.80
N ALA A 72 -5.28 -2.84 -2.81
CA ALA A 72 -6.70 -2.52 -2.80
C ALA A 72 -6.93 -1.00 -2.80
N THR A 73 -6.20 -0.25 -1.98
CA THR A 73 -6.22 1.22 -1.97
C THR A 73 -5.81 1.79 -3.33
N TYR A 74 -4.69 1.34 -3.89
CA TYR A 74 -4.23 1.78 -5.21
C TYR A 74 -5.29 1.53 -6.28
N ARG A 75 -5.89 0.34 -6.29
CA ARG A 75 -6.91 -0.04 -7.27
C ARG A 75 -8.20 0.74 -7.08
N TYR A 76 -8.57 1.09 -5.85
CA TYR A 76 -9.71 1.96 -5.57
C TYR A 76 -9.45 3.37 -6.11
N CYS A 77 -8.32 3.99 -5.74
CA CYS A 77 -7.94 5.32 -6.20
C CYS A 77 -7.86 5.40 -7.74
N SER A 78 -7.22 4.42 -8.38
CA SER A 78 -7.09 4.40 -9.84
C SER A 78 -8.42 4.22 -10.58
N ARG A 79 -9.46 3.65 -9.95
CA ARG A 79 -10.79 3.47 -10.54
C ARG A 79 -11.68 4.71 -10.38
N HIS A 80 -11.39 5.52 -9.36
CA HIS A 80 -12.09 6.77 -9.06
C HIS A 80 -11.29 8.01 -9.47
N ASP A 81 -10.33 7.82 -10.38
CA ASP A 81 -9.46 8.87 -10.95
C ASP A 81 -8.78 9.77 -9.89
N VAL A 82 -8.48 9.19 -8.73
CA VAL A 82 -7.70 9.87 -7.68
C VAL A 82 -6.22 9.74 -8.04
N PRO A 83 -5.49 10.86 -8.21
CA PRO A 83 -4.10 10.85 -8.68
C PRO A 83 -3.14 10.43 -7.55
N LEU A 84 -3.13 9.14 -7.24
CA LEU A 84 -2.44 8.62 -6.07
C LEU A 84 -0.92 8.74 -6.18
N ALA A 85 -0.33 8.58 -7.38
CA ALA A 85 1.12 8.73 -7.53
C ALA A 85 1.54 10.19 -7.32
N SER A 86 0.77 11.16 -7.80
CA SER A 86 1.04 12.59 -7.53
C SER A 86 0.96 12.91 -6.04
N ILE A 87 -0.14 12.52 -5.36
CA ILE A 87 -0.35 12.71 -3.92
C ILE A 87 0.77 12.06 -3.12
N THR A 88 1.09 10.80 -3.44
CA THR A 88 2.13 10.03 -2.74
C THR A 88 3.51 10.66 -2.94
N SER A 89 3.83 11.13 -4.15
CA SER A 89 5.12 11.77 -4.44
C SER A 89 5.31 13.10 -3.70
N ALA A 90 4.25 13.89 -3.56
CA ALA A 90 4.25 15.13 -2.77
C ALA A 90 4.38 14.83 -1.27
N PHE A 91 3.73 13.77 -0.79
CA PHE A 91 3.75 13.37 0.61
C PHE A 91 5.07 12.73 1.05
N LEU A 92 5.74 11.97 0.17
CA LEU A 92 6.99 11.25 0.45
C LEU A 92 8.22 12.15 0.28
N THR A 93 8.36 13.13 1.17
CA THR A 93 9.58 13.93 1.27
C THR A 93 10.81 13.06 1.60
N PRO A 94 12.03 13.50 1.27
CA PRO A 94 13.26 12.74 1.58
C PRO A 94 13.36 12.34 3.06
N LYS A 95 12.95 13.22 3.97
CA LYS A 95 12.90 12.95 5.41
C LYS A 95 11.95 11.80 5.74
N ARG A 96 10.74 11.79 5.15
CA ARG A 96 9.76 10.72 5.39
C ARG A 96 10.21 9.40 4.80
N LYS A 97 10.81 9.41 3.60
CA LYS A 97 11.45 8.23 3.00
C LYS A 97 12.55 7.67 3.91
N ALA A 98 13.39 8.53 4.48
CA ALA A 98 14.44 8.12 5.41
C ALA A 98 13.86 7.49 6.69
N VAL A 99 12.82 8.10 7.28
CA VAL A 99 12.13 7.55 8.47
C VAL A 99 11.50 6.20 8.16
N MET A 100 10.80 6.07 7.03
CA MET A 100 10.22 4.80 6.60
C MET A 100 11.30 3.74 6.38
N ALA A 101 12.41 4.09 5.71
CA ALA A 101 13.53 3.18 5.49
C ALA A 101 14.18 2.75 6.82
N ALA A 102 14.35 3.68 7.76
CA ALA A 102 14.91 3.39 9.09
C ALA A 102 14.03 2.45 9.92
N ILE A 103 12.74 2.35 9.63
CA ILE A 103 11.81 1.40 10.28
C ILE A 103 11.78 0.08 9.51
N LEU A 104 11.57 0.13 8.20
CA LEU A 104 11.33 -1.05 7.37
C LEU A 104 12.59 -1.87 7.12
N ILE A 105 13.76 -1.25 6.95
CA ILE A 105 15.00 -1.99 6.66
C ILE A 105 15.42 -2.85 7.86
N PRO A 106 15.50 -2.33 9.10
CA PRO A 106 15.82 -3.18 10.25
C PRO A 106 14.76 -4.26 10.48
N TYR A 107 13.48 -3.93 10.30
CA TYR A 107 12.39 -4.91 10.39
C TYR A 107 12.61 -6.08 9.42
N LEU A 108 12.81 -5.78 8.14
CA LEU A 108 13.00 -6.80 7.10
C LEU A 108 14.28 -7.61 7.34
N ALA A 109 15.35 -6.97 7.84
CA ALA A 109 16.59 -7.66 8.20
C ALA A 109 16.37 -8.70 9.31
N VAL A 110 15.66 -8.31 10.39
CA VAL A 110 15.32 -9.24 11.48
C VAL A 110 14.39 -10.34 10.98
N TRP A 111 13.35 -9.98 10.23
CA TRP A 111 12.40 -10.94 9.66
C TRP A 111 13.11 -11.96 8.77
N CYS A 112 13.98 -11.52 7.85
CA CYS A 112 14.78 -12.40 7.00
C CYS A 112 15.72 -13.30 7.83
N ALA A 113 16.36 -12.76 8.87
CA ALA A 113 17.26 -13.53 9.73
C ALA A 113 16.55 -14.65 10.51
N LEU A 114 15.26 -14.49 10.81
CA LEU A 114 14.44 -15.52 11.45
C LEU A 114 13.94 -16.59 10.46
N GLN A 115 13.88 -16.26 9.17
CA GLN A 115 13.21 -17.08 8.16
C GLN A 115 14.16 -17.83 7.23
N LEU A 116 15.35 -17.26 7.00
CA LEU A 116 16.33 -17.79 6.05
C LEU A 116 17.31 -18.72 6.75
N ASP A 117 17.43 -19.93 6.21
CA ASP A 117 18.52 -20.82 6.55
C ASP A 117 19.83 -20.24 5.98
N ARG A 118 20.94 -20.43 6.70
CA ARG A 118 22.24 -19.77 6.40
C ARG A 118 23.03 -20.45 5.27
N ASP A 119 22.42 -21.35 4.53
CA ASP A 119 23.10 -22.01 3.44
C ASP A 119 23.30 -21.03 2.26
N PRO A 120 24.42 -21.14 1.51
CA PRO A 120 24.73 -20.20 0.43
C PRO A 120 23.68 -20.16 -0.68
N SER A 121 22.95 -21.25 -0.92
CA SER A 121 21.95 -21.32 -1.99
C SER A 121 20.69 -20.53 -1.65
N THR A 122 20.23 -20.62 -0.40
CA THR A 122 19.12 -19.83 0.15
C THR A 122 19.47 -18.35 0.17
N LEU A 123 20.68 -18.00 0.59
CA LEU A 123 21.14 -16.59 0.60
C LEU A 123 21.22 -16.01 -0.83
N ALA A 124 21.74 -16.78 -1.79
CA ALA A 124 21.77 -16.37 -3.19
C ALA A 124 20.36 -16.21 -3.76
N GLY A 125 19.46 -17.16 -3.48
CA GLY A 125 18.06 -17.09 -3.89
C GLY A 125 17.34 -15.87 -3.30
N ALA A 126 17.56 -15.59 -2.01
CA ALA A 126 17.00 -14.41 -1.34
C ALA A 126 17.50 -13.10 -1.94
N ALA A 127 18.80 -13.01 -2.27
CA ALA A 127 19.38 -11.82 -2.91
C ALA A 127 18.79 -11.59 -4.32
N VAL A 128 18.73 -12.63 -5.15
CA VAL A 128 18.16 -12.54 -6.51
C VAL A 128 16.66 -12.21 -6.45
N GLY A 129 15.90 -12.89 -5.60
CA GLY A 129 14.48 -12.62 -5.40
C GLY A 129 14.22 -11.20 -4.90
N GLY A 130 15.03 -10.71 -3.97
CA GLY A 130 14.95 -9.34 -3.46
C GLY A 130 15.21 -8.29 -4.55
N LEU A 131 16.24 -8.49 -5.37
CA LEU A 131 16.55 -7.59 -6.49
C LEU A 131 15.46 -7.58 -7.56
N LEU A 132 14.96 -8.75 -7.96
CA LEU A 132 13.87 -8.87 -8.92
C LEU A 132 12.58 -8.23 -8.40
N GLY A 133 12.22 -8.50 -7.14
CA GLY A 133 11.04 -7.92 -6.51
C GLY A 133 11.12 -6.39 -6.43
N ALA A 134 12.28 -5.84 -6.03
CA ALA A 134 12.52 -4.41 -6.02
C ALA A 134 12.41 -3.78 -7.42
N GLY A 135 12.96 -4.45 -8.45
CA GLY A 135 12.85 -4.03 -9.84
C GLY A 135 11.40 -3.98 -10.34
N ILE A 136 10.62 -5.04 -10.07
CA ILE A 136 9.19 -5.10 -10.44
C ILE A 136 8.41 -3.99 -9.74
N ALA A 137 8.63 -3.79 -8.44
CA ALA A 137 7.95 -2.75 -7.67
C ALA A 137 8.29 -1.34 -8.21
N ALA A 138 9.56 -1.06 -8.49
CA ALA A 138 10.00 0.21 -9.06
C ALA A 138 9.40 0.43 -10.46
N GLY A 139 9.35 -0.61 -11.29
CA GLY A 139 8.73 -0.57 -12.61
C GLY A 139 7.23 -0.27 -12.55
N ALA A 140 6.49 -0.92 -11.63
CA ALA A 140 5.08 -0.68 -11.43
C ALA A 140 4.79 0.78 -11.00
N VAL A 141 5.57 1.32 -10.06
CA VAL A 141 5.47 2.73 -9.63
C VAL A 141 5.76 3.68 -10.78
N PHE A 142 6.80 3.40 -11.58
CA PHE A 142 7.15 4.23 -12.73
C PHE A 142 6.06 4.23 -13.80
N LEU A 143 5.48 3.06 -14.11
CA LEU A 143 4.38 2.93 -15.06
C LEU A 143 3.13 3.68 -14.57
N ALA A 144 2.78 3.54 -13.29
CA ALA A 144 1.67 4.25 -12.67
C ALA A 144 1.83 5.78 -12.80
N ALA A 145 3.00 6.31 -12.43
CA ALA A 145 3.30 7.73 -12.56
C ALA A 145 3.28 8.21 -14.02
N ARG A 146 3.73 7.37 -14.97
CA ARG A 146 3.68 7.68 -16.40
C ARG A 146 2.25 7.69 -16.93
N THR A 147 1.40 6.78 -16.47
CA THR A 147 -0.02 6.74 -16.89
C THR A 147 -0.79 7.93 -16.36
N GLU A 148 -0.58 8.35 -15.11
CA GLU A 148 -1.20 9.56 -14.55
C GLU A 148 -0.80 10.80 -15.37
N ARG A 149 0.51 11.03 -15.59
CA ARG A 149 0.99 12.17 -16.39
C ARG A 149 0.43 12.22 -17.81
N ARG A 150 0.22 11.05 -18.42
CA ARG A 150 -0.38 10.96 -19.76
C ARG A 150 -1.87 11.32 -19.74
N ARG A 151 -2.59 10.96 -18.69
CA ARG A 151 -3.99 11.34 -18.51
C ARG A 151 -4.10 12.85 -18.30
N ASP A 152 -3.26 13.41 -17.43
CA ASP A 152 -3.23 14.86 -17.17
C ASP A 152 -2.92 15.66 -18.44
N ALA A 153 -1.93 15.22 -19.23
CA ALA A 153 -1.59 15.85 -20.49
C ALA A 153 -2.69 15.74 -21.56
N ALA A 154 -3.44 14.64 -21.57
CA ALA A 154 -4.58 14.47 -22.47
C ALA A 154 -5.77 15.35 -22.06
N ALA A 155 -6.03 15.49 -20.76
CA ALA A 155 -7.07 16.39 -20.24
C ALA A 155 -6.75 17.86 -20.54
N ALA A 156 -5.51 18.30 -20.30
CA ALA A 156 -5.09 19.67 -20.63
C ALA A 156 -5.19 19.98 -22.13
N ALA A 157 -4.91 19.00 -22.99
CA ALA A 157 -5.04 19.17 -24.44
C ALA A 157 -6.50 19.23 -24.94
N ASP A 158 -7.46 18.71 -24.17
CA ASP A 158 -8.90 18.78 -24.50
C ASP A 158 -9.46 20.15 -24.09
N ASP A 159 -9.03 20.70 -22.95
CA ASP A 159 -9.41 22.05 -22.50
C ASP A 159 -8.95 23.14 -23.48
N ASP A 160 -7.74 23.02 -24.06
CA ASP A 160 -7.20 23.96 -25.07
C ASP A 160 -7.97 23.96 -26.41
N VAL A 161 -8.84 22.97 -26.68
CA VAL A 161 -9.64 22.88 -27.92
C VAL A 161 -10.96 23.65 -27.81
N PHE A 162 -11.37 24.03 -26.60
CA PHE A 162 -12.61 24.77 -26.34
C PHE A 162 -12.43 26.27 -26.06
N GLU A 163 -11.21 26.81 -26.19
CA GLU A 163 -10.90 28.25 -26.27
C GLU A 163 -10.73 28.74 -27.72
#